data_AF-A0A7I7QM75-F1
#
_entry.id   AF-A0A7I7QM75-F1
#
_cell.length_a   1.000
_cell.length_b   1.000
_cell.length_c   1.000
_cell.angle_alpha   90.00
_cell.angle_beta   90.00
_cell.angle_gamma   90.00
#
_symmetry.space_group_name_H-M   'P 1'
#
loop_
_entity.id
_entity.type
_entity.pdbx_description
1 polymer ?
#
loop_
_entity_poly.entity_id
_entity_poly.type
_entity_poly.pdbx_seq_one_letter_code
_entity_poly.pdbx_strand_id
1 'polypeptide(L)'
;MPGRIWQTTPQRSVERECQGRGRIPFAEACCRMLDGDDSDPGLIVALGGPPGQALIDRGLPPHLRYWLRVWAARGLFWAWDDLALPQLIEAGEDEHWRVREWVGKIAGRYALPRTREVLERLVHDDVPRVRTAAVRALGVLGDD
;
A
#
# COMPACT_ATOMS: atom_id res chain seq x y z
N MET A 1 -8.02 -2.83 31.66
CA MET A 1 -6.70 -3.44 31.42
C MET A 1 -6.07 -2.78 30.19
N PRO A 2 -5.15 -1.81 30.31
CA PRO A 2 -4.52 -1.21 29.14
C PRO A 2 -3.15 -1.83 28.91
N GLY A 3 -2.97 -2.67 27.88
CA GLY A 3 -1.62 -3.20 27.62
C GLY A 3 -1.51 -4.37 26.67
N ARG A 4 -1.62 -4.12 25.37
CA ARG A 4 -0.74 -4.66 24.29
C ARG A 4 -1.17 -4.08 22.95
N ILE A 5 -1.10 -2.77 22.85
CA ILE A 5 -1.37 -2.07 21.61
C ILE A 5 -0.08 -2.13 20.78
N TRP A 6 0.06 -3.16 19.94
CA TRP A 6 1.10 -3.27 18.90
C TRP A 6 2.56 -3.07 19.39
N GLN A 7 3.15 -4.07 20.06
CA GLN A 7 4.60 -4.09 20.38
C GLN A 7 5.48 -4.46 19.17
N THR A 8 5.12 -4.02 17.97
CA THR A 8 5.82 -4.38 16.74
C THR A 8 5.77 -3.24 15.74
N THR A 9 6.80 -3.13 14.91
CA THR A 9 6.84 -2.15 13.82
C THR A 9 5.80 -2.50 12.75
N PRO A 10 5.28 -1.53 11.97
CA PRO A 10 4.39 -1.81 10.85
C PRO A 10 4.94 -2.88 9.89
N GLN A 11 6.24 -2.84 9.58
CA GLN A 11 6.90 -3.84 8.73
C GLN A 11 6.74 -5.27 9.28
N ARG A 12 7.19 -5.51 10.51
CA ARG A 12 7.07 -6.83 11.17
C ARG A 12 5.62 -7.32 11.28
N SER A 13 4.66 -6.40 11.45
CA SER A 13 3.23 -6.74 11.45
C SER A 13 2.78 -7.27 10.10
N VAL A 14 3.14 -6.57 9.02
CA VAL A 14 2.86 -6.98 7.63
C VAL A 14 3.52 -8.32 7.30
N GLU A 15 4.79 -8.48 7.64
CA GLU A 15 5.56 -9.71 7.36
C GLU A 15 4.92 -10.92 8.07
N ARG A 16 4.50 -10.75 9.32
CA ARG A 16 3.82 -11.81 10.09
C ARG A 16 2.45 -12.14 9.49
N GLU A 17 1.67 -11.14 9.09
CA GLU A 17 0.36 -11.34 8.47
C GLU A 17 0.50 -12.09 7.14
N CYS A 18 1.45 -11.67 6.30
CA CYS A 18 1.77 -12.35 5.05
C CYS A 18 2.23 -13.79 5.29
N GLN A 19 3.05 -14.05 6.31
CA GLN A 19 3.49 -15.40 6.67
C GLN A 19 2.30 -16.27 7.11
N GLY A 20 1.36 -15.72 7.88
CA GLY A 20 0.19 -16.46 8.37
C GLY A 20 -0.81 -16.82 7.27
N ARG A 21 -1.04 -15.91 6.30
CA ARG A 21 -1.98 -16.11 5.18
C ARG A 21 -1.38 -16.87 4.00
N GLY A 22 -0.06 -16.82 3.85
CA GLY A 22 0.62 -17.10 2.58
C GLY A 22 0.68 -15.87 1.68
N ARG A 23 1.69 -15.84 0.80
CA ARG A 23 2.02 -14.68 -0.04
C ARG A 23 0.90 -14.26 -0.98
N ILE A 24 0.38 -15.20 -1.76
CA ILE A 24 -0.66 -14.95 -2.77
C ILE A 24 -1.97 -14.48 -2.10
N PRO A 25 -2.55 -15.18 -1.10
CA PRO A 25 -3.77 -14.70 -0.43
C PRO A 25 -3.61 -13.34 0.26
N PHE A 26 -2.42 -13.06 0.79
CA PHE A 26 -2.10 -11.75 1.37
C PHE A 26 -2.13 -10.64 0.30
N ALA A 27 -1.47 -10.86 -0.84
CA ALA A 27 -1.43 -9.90 -1.93
C ALA A 27 -2.82 -9.66 -2.54
N GLU A 28 -3.62 -10.71 -2.76
CA GLU A 28 -5.01 -10.60 -3.22
C GLU A 28 -5.87 -9.77 -2.25
N ALA A 29 -5.70 -9.97 -0.95
CA ALA A 29 -6.42 -9.20 0.06
C ALA A 29 -5.99 -7.73 0.10
N CYS A 30 -4.70 -7.45 -0.09
CA CYS A 30 -4.22 -6.07 -0.27
C CYS A 30 -4.77 -5.43 -1.55
N CYS A 31 -4.89 -6.19 -2.65
CA CYS A 31 -5.47 -5.69 -3.90
C CYS A 31 -6.93 -5.29 -3.73
N ARG A 32 -7.77 -6.15 -3.14
CA ARG A 32 -9.16 -5.79 -2.83
C ARG A 32 -9.26 -4.55 -1.94
N MET A 33 -8.40 -4.46 -0.93
CA MET A 33 -8.37 -3.30 -0.04
C MET A 33 -7.87 -2.02 -0.73
N LEU A 34 -6.97 -2.13 -1.71
CA LEU A 34 -6.61 -1.03 -2.62
C LEU A 34 -7.81 -0.57 -3.44
N ASP A 35 -8.69 -1.49 -3.86
CA ASP A 35 -9.93 -1.17 -4.58
C ASP A 35 -11.04 -0.64 -3.66
N GLY A 36 -10.77 -0.52 -2.35
CA GLY A 36 -11.67 0.05 -1.37
C GLY A 36 -12.48 -0.96 -0.54
N ASP A 37 -12.19 -2.26 -0.67
CA ASP A 37 -12.78 -3.30 0.17
C ASP A 37 -12.37 -3.11 1.65
N ASP A 38 -13.35 -3.01 2.54
CA ASP A 38 -13.19 -2.89 3.99
C ASP A 38 -13.68 -4.12 4.76
N SER A 39 -13.96 -5.24 4.06
CA SER A 39 -14.55 -6.45 4.64
C SER A 39 -13.59 -7.32 5.46
N ASP A 40 -12.29 -7.03 5.46
CA ASP A 40 -11.26 -7.80 6.18
C ASP A 40 -10.72 -7.03 7.41
N PRO A 41 -11.42 -7.06 8.56
CA PRO A 41 -10.99 -6.34 9.76
C PRO A 41 -9.64 -6.85 10.30
N GLY A 42 -9.33 -8.13 10.08
CA GLY A 42 -8.04 -8.70 10.48
C GLY A 42 -6.89 -8.05 9.72
N LEU A 43 -7.03 -7.91 8.41
CA LEU A 43 -6.05 -7.22 7.57
C LEU A 43 -5.97 -5.73 7.92
N ILE A 44 -7.12 -5.05 8.14
CA ILE A 44 -7.14 -3.63 8.55
C ILE A 44 -6.30 -3.42 9.81
N VAL A 45 -6.46 -4.28 10.82
CA VAL A 45 -5.69 -4.21 12.07
C VAL A 45 -4.23 -4.61 11.85
N ALA A 46 -3.96 -5.65 11.07
CA ALA A 46 -2.59 -6.10 10.81
C ALA A 46 -1.75 -5.04 10.09
N LEU A 47 -2.35 -4.35 9.12
CA LEU A 47 -1.68 -3.32 8.33
C LEU A 47 -1.70 -1.95 9.02
N GLY A 48 -2.80 -1.60 9.70
CA GLY A 48 -3.05 -0.28 10.30
C GLY A 48 -2.69 -0.15 11.77
N GLY A 49 -2.65 -1.25 12.53
CA GLY A 49 -2.32 -1.31 13.96
C GLY A 49 -3.33 -0.59 14.86
N PRO A 50 -2.90 0.17 15.91
CA PRO A 50 -3.81 0.89 16.79
C PRO A 50 -4.78 1.81 16.05
N PRO A 51 -4.36 2.60 15.05
CA PRO A 51 -5.31 3.33 14.20
C PRO A 51 -6.30 2.42 13.48
N GLY A 52 -5.84 1.28 12.92
CA GLY A 52 -6.72 0.30 12.29
C GLY A 52 -7.75 -0.26 13.26
N GLN A 53 -7.32 -0.67 14.46
CA GLN A 53 -8.20 -1.15 15.52
C GLN A 53 -9.21 -0.08 15.92
N ALA A 54 -8.78 1.16 16.12
CA ALA A 54 -9.67 2.25 16.50
C ALA A 54 -10.72 2.55 15.42
N LEU A 55 -10.40 2.38 14.14
CA LEU A 55 -11.36 2.52 13.03
C LEU A 55 -12.39 1.39 13.02
N ILE A 56 -11.96 0.15 13.31
CA ILE A 56 -12.88 -0.98 13.47
C ILE A 56 -13.83 -0.73 14.65
N ASP A 57 -13.30 -0.31 15.80
CA ASP A 57 -14.08 -0.11 17.03
C ASP A 57 -15.10 1.03 16.90
N ARG A 58 -14.77 2.09 16.15
CA ARG A 58 -15.58 3.31 16.03
C ARG A 58 -16.46 3.34 14.79
N GLY A 59 -16.32 2.35 13.91
CA GLY A 59 -16.86 2.39 12.55
C GLY A 59 -16.04 3.29 11.64
N LEU A 60 -15.79 2.84 10.41
CA LEU A 60 -14.90 3.48 9.43
C LEU A 60 -15.59 4.67 8.74
N PRO A 61 -15.30 5.94 9.12
CA PRO A 61 -15.96 7.10 8.54
C PRO A 61 -15.54 7.27 7.07
N PRO A 62 -16.42 7.77 6.17
CA PRO A 62 -16.13 7.87 4.74
C PRO A 62 -14.81 8.58 4.42
N HIS A 63 -14.54 9.73 5.07
CA HIS A 63 -13.33 10.52 4.86
C HIS A 63 -12.03 9.86 5.35
N LEU A 64 -12.10 8.75 6.09
CA LEU A 64 -10.93 7.99 6.55
C LEU A 64 -10.73 6.68 5.77
N ARG A 65 -11.64 6.33 4.85
CA ARG A 65 -11.56 5.08 4.06
C ARG A 65 -10.29 4.98 3.22
N TYR A 66 -9.74 6.10 2.77
CA TYR A 66 -8.49 6.14 2.01
C TYR A 66 -7.30 5.56 2.79
N TRP A 67 -7.35 5.54 4.12
CA TRP A 67 -6.31 4.91 4.93
C TRP A 67 -6.17 3.42 4.67
N LEU A 68 -7.25 2.74 4.31
CA LEU A 68 -7.22 1.33 3.96
C LEU A 68 -6.35 1.10 2.72
N ARG A 69 -6.56 1.89 1.66
CA ARG A 69 -5.76 1.85 0.43
C ARG A 69 -4.29 2.18 0.71
N VAL A 70 -4.03 3.19 1.56
CA VAL A 70 -2.66 3.53 1.99
C VAL A 70 -2.00 2.38 2.74
N TRP A 71 -2.73 1.70 3.62
CA TRP A 71 -2.21 0.57 4.40
C TRP A 71 -2.01 -0.68 3.54
N ALA A 72 -2.90 -0.93 2.59
CA ALA A 72 -2.78 -1.99 1.60
C ALA A 72 -1.54 -1.80 0.71
N ALA A 73 -1.34 -0.60 0.17
CA ALA A 73 -0.12 -0.25 -0.58
C ALA A 73 1.15 -0.47 0.27
N ARG A 74 1.14 -0.03 1.54
CA ARG A 74 2.24 -0.31 2.48
C ARG A 74 2.42 -1.81 2.74
N GLY A 75 1.34 -2.57 2.78
CA GLY A 75 1.35 -4.03 2.86
C GLY A 75 2.16 -4.63 1.71
N LEU A 76 1.81 -4.27 0.48
CA LEU A 76 2.50 -4.69 -0.74
C LEU A 76 3.96 -4.19 -0.82
N PHE A 77 4.27 -3.03 -0.23
CA PHE A 77 5.64 -2.54 -0.15
C PHE A 77 6.57 -3.43 0.69
N TRP A 78 6.06 -4.05 1.75
CA TRP A 78 6.85 -4.98 2.58
C TRP A 78 6.71 -6.43 2.12
N ALA A 79 5.57 -6.79 1.55
CA ALA A 79 5.26 -8.13 1.10
C ALA A 79 4.65 -8.13 -0.32
N TRP A 80 5.50 -7.90 -1.32
CA TRP A 80 5.12 -7.90 -2.74
C TRP A 80 4.87 -9.29 -3.32
N ASP A 81 3.96 -9.36 -4.28
CA ASP A 81 3.74 -10.44 -5.23
C ASP A 81 3.33 -9.82 -6.58
N ASP A 82 3.82 -10.35 -7.71
CA ASP A 82 3.57 -9.79 -9.04
C ASP A 82 2.10 -9.83 -9.46
N LEU A 83 1.27 -10.65 -8.80
CA LEU A 83 -0.18 -10.64 -9.02
C LEU A 83 -0.80 -9.26 -8.75
N ALA A 84 -0.18 -8.45 -7.87
CA ALA A 84 -0.68 -7.14 -7.48
C ALA A 84 -0.33 -6.02 -8.46
N LEU A 85 0.42 -6.33 -9.53
CA LEU A 85 0.87 -5.35 -10.51
C LEU A 85 -0.27 -4.56 -11.18
N PRO A 86 -1.39 -5.17 -11.62
CA PRO A 86 -2.49 -4.42 -12.23
C PRO A 86 -3.08 -3.36 -11.28
N GLN A 87 -3.41 -3.76 -10.05
CA GLN A 87 -3.96 -2.85 -9.04
C GLN A 87 -2.94 -1.80 -8.60
N LEU A 88 -1.63 -2.12 -8.60
CA LEU A 88 -0.59 -1.13 -8.34
C LEU A 88 -0.57 -0.03 -9.42
N ILE A 89 -0.73 -0.40 -10.70
CA ILE A 89 -0.78 0.54 -11.81
C ILE A 89 -2.03 1.43 -11.70
N GLU A 90 -3.20 0.82 -11.42
CA GLU A 90 -4.46 1.56 -11.22
C GLU A 90 -4.39 2.52 -10.02
N ALA A 91 -3.72 2.11 -8.93
CA ALA A 91 -3.50 2.95 -7.75
C ALA A 91 -2.68 4.23 -8.06
N GLY A 92 -2.03 4.31 -9.23
CA GLY A 92 -1.38 5.52 -9.71
C GLY A 92 -2.36 6.65 -10.03
N GLU A 93 -3.64 6.34 -10.23
CA GLU A 93 -4.71 7.31 -10.48
C GLU A 93 -5.53 7.64 -9.21
N ASP A 94 -5.14 7.11 -8.04
CA ASP A 94 -5.89 7.32 -6.80
C ASP A 94 -5.98 8.81 -6.46
N GLU A 95 -7.17 9.28 -6.10
CA GLU A 95 -7.43 10.66 -5.69
C GLU A 95 -6.52 11.12 -4.53
N HIS A 96 -6.14 10.19 -3.64
CA HIS A 96 -5.30 10.46 -2.48
C HIS A 96 -3.82 10.27 -2.83
N TRP A 97 -3.07 11.38 -2.84
CA TRP A 97 -1.64 11.42 -3.19
C TRP A 97 -0.77 10.41 -2.43
N ARG A 98 -1.16 10.02 -1.21
CA ARG A 98 -0.39 9.07 -0.40
C ARG A 98 -0.43 7.65 -0.97
N VAL A 99 -1.50 7.28 -1.67
CA VAL A 99 -1.58 6.01 -2.40
C VAL A 99 -0.66 6.08 -3.62
N ARG A 100 -0.76 7.14 -4.43
CA ARG A 100 0.13 7.38 -5.57
C ARG A 100 1.62 7.42 -5.20
N GLU A 101 1.96 8.00 -4.04
CA GLU A 101 3.34 7.97 -3.51
C GLU A 101 3.85 6.54 -3.30
N TRP A 102 2.99 5.63 -2.82
CA TRP A 102 3.37 4.23 -2.63
C TRP A 102 3.62 3.51 -3.95
N VAL A 103 2.92 3.85 -5.03
CA VAL A 103 3.16 3.28 -6.36
C VAL A 103 4.62 3.45 -6.76
N GLY A 104 5.15 4.68 -6.69
CA GLY A 104 6.57 4.94 -6.95
C GLY A 104 7.51 4.18 -6.01
N LYS A 105 7.20 4.13 -4.71
CA LYS A 105 8.03 3.40 -3.74
C LYS A 105 8.10 1.90 -4.00
N ILE A 106 6.97 1.29 -4.34
CA ILE A 106 6.86 -0.15 -4.62
C ILE A 106 7.58 -0.45 -5.93
N ALA A 107 7.27 0.30 -6.99
CA ALA A 107 7.89 0.15 -8.30
C ALA A 107 9.42 0.23 -8.24
N GLY A 108 9.96 1.25 -7.56
CA GLY A 108 11.41 1.41 -7.41
C GLY A 108 12.03 0.33 -6.52
N ARG A 109 11.35 -0.12 -5.46
CA ARG A 109 11.86 -1.16 -4.56
C ARG A 109 12.00 -2.52 -5.25
N TYR A 110 11.02 -2.86 -6.08
CA TYR A 110 10.94 -4.17 -6.74
C TYR A 110 11.38 -4.14 -8.21
N ALA A 111 11.89 -2.99 -8.68
CA ALA A 111 12.32 -2.77 -10.07
C ALA A 111 11.27 -3.29 -11.07
N LEU A 112 10.06 -2.74 -11.02
CA LEU A 112 8.91 -3.17 -11.82
C LEU A 112 8.83 -2.41 -13.17
N PRO A 113 9.41 -2.91 -14.27
CA PRO A 113 9.47 -2.16 -15.54
C PRO A 113 8.08 -1.84 -16.12
N ARG A 114 7.10 -2.72 -15.90
CA ARG A 114 5.70 -2.53 -16.34
C ARG A 114 4.99 -1.34 -15.69
N THR A 115 5.61 -0.68 -14.70
CA THR A 115 5.09 0.55 -14.09
C THR A 115 5.63 1.82 -14.75
N ARG A 116 6.52 1.73 -15.75
CA ARG A 116 7.16 2.91 -16.37
C ARG A 116 6.18 3.99 -16.79
N GLU A 117 5.14 3.64 -17.56
CA GLU A 117 4.15 4.62 -18.05
C GLU A 117 3.43 5.37 -16.92
N VAL A 118 3.05 4.67 -15.83
CA VAL A 118 2.42 5.33 -14.68
C VAL A 118 3.42 6.21 -13.94
N LEU A 119 4.68 5.77 -13.80
CA LEU A 119 5.73 6.59 -13.18
C LEU A 119 6.01 7.86 -13.98
N GLU A 120 6.06 7.78 -15.31
CA GLU A 120 6.22 8.94 -16.21
C GLU A 120 5.09 9.96 -16.04
N ARG A 121 3.85 9.53 -15.82
CA ARG A 121 2.77 10.45 -15.42
C ARG A 121 3.03 11.06 -14.04
N LEU A 122 3.40 10.24 -13.06
CA LEU A 122 3.58 10.66 -11.67
C LEU A 122 4.77 11.61 -11.46
N VAL A 123 5.73 11.72 -12.38
CA VAL A 123 6.76 12.77 -12.30
C VAL A 123 6.20 14.19 -12.45
N HIS A 124 4.98 14.32 -12.98
CA HIS A 124 4.26 15.58 -13.14
C HIS A 124 3.16 15.79 -12.09
N ASP A 125 3.05 14.91 -11.08
CA ASP A 125 2.05 15.02 -10.02
C ASP A 125 2.16 16.34 -9.24
N ASP A 126 1.03 16.92 -8.81
CA ASP A 126 1.00 18.17 -8.03
C ASP A 126 1.77 18.06 -6.70
N VAL A 127 1.83 16.87 -6.12
CA VAL A 127 2.44 16.63 -4.81
C VAL A 127 3.94 16.29 -4.97
N PRO A 128 4.86 17.10 -4.39
CA PRO A 128 6.31 16.88 -4.53
C PRO A 128 6.81 15.50 -4.09
N ARG A 129 6.14 14.90 -3.09
CA ARG A 129 6.47 13.56 -2.60
C ARG A 129 6.20 12.47 -3.62
N VAL A 130 5.11 12.60 -4.38
CA VAL A 130 4.75 11.67 -5.45
C VAL A 130 5.77 11.79 -6.58
N ARG A 131 6.06 13.02 -7.03
CA ARG A 131 7.11 13.28 -8.03
C ARG A 131 8.45 12.68 -7.64
N THR A 132 8.87 12.89 -6.38
CA THR A 132 10.15 12.35 -5.86
C THR A 132 10.18 10.83 -5.88
N ALA A 133 9.08 10.17 -5.51
CA ALA A 133 8.99 8.71 -5.55
C ALA A 133 9.06 8.19 -6.99
N ALA A 134 8.36 8.84 -7.93
CA ALA A 134 8.35 8.48 -9.34
C ALA A 134 9.73 8.63 -10.01
N VAL A 135 10.39 9.78 -9.83
CA VAL A 135 11.74 10.02 -10.37
C VAL A 135 12.74 9.00 -9.84
N ARG A 136 12.70 8.68 -8.54
CA ARG A 136 13.58 7.66 -7.96
C ARG A 136 13.32 6.28 -8.53
N ALA A 137 12.05 5.92 -8.73
CA ALA A 137 11.68 4.64 -9.32
C ALA A 137 12.19 4.53 -10.76
N LEU A 138 11.96 5.55 -11.59
CA LEU A 138 12.48 5.59 -12.97
C LEU A 138 14.00 5.50 -13.01
N GLY A 139 14.70 6.17 -12.10
CA GLY A 139 16.17 6.05 -11.99
C GLY A 139 16.65 4.63 -11.63
N VAL A 140 15.83 3.82 -10.95
CA VAL A 140 16.12 2.39 -10.71
C VAL A 140 15.83 1.54 -11.94
N LEU A 141 14.78 1.87 -12.70
CA LEU A 141 14.43 1.15 -13.93
C LEU A 141 15.40 1.45 -15.08
N GLY A 142 16.05 2.61 -15.07
CA GLY A 142 16.93 3.07 -16.14
C GLY A 142 16.17 3.57 -17.37
N ASP A 143 16.93 3.96 -18.38
CA ASP A 143 16.43 4.29 -19.72
C ASP A 143 16.73 3.07 -20.60
N ASP A 144 15.68 2.39 -21.06
CA ASP A 144 15.82 1.28 -22.04
C ASP A 144 15.99 1.86 -23.46
#